data_AF-A0A958PUU9-F1
#
_entry.id   AF-A0A958PUU9-F1
#
_cell.length_a   1.000
_cell.length_b   1.000
_cell.length_c   1.000
_cell.angle_alpha   90.00
_cell.angle_beta   90.00
_cell.angle_gamma   90.00
#
_symmetry.space_group_name_H-M   'P 1'
#
loop_
_entity.id
_entity.type
_entity.pdbx_description
1 polymer ?
#
loop_
_entity_poly.entity_id
_entity_poly.type
_entity_poly.pdbx_seq_one_letter_code
_entity_poly.pdbx_strand_id
1 'polypeptide(L)' 'MAKVKTTFFCQNCGAQYAKWQGQCNAC' A
#
# COMPACT_ATOMS: atom_id res chain seq x y z
N MET A 1 -1.47 -20.68 7.66
CA MET A 1 -2.04 -19.81 6.61
C MET A 1 -2.33 -18.44 7.22
N ALA A 2 -1.31 -17.62 7.43
CA ALA A 2 -1.51 -16.26 7.91
C ALA A 2 -2.22 -15.50 6.80
N LYS A 3 -3.36 -14.87 7.11
CA LYS A 3 -4.01 -13.91 6.21
C LYS A 3 -2.92 -12.94 5.75
N VAL A 4 -2.45 -13.10 4.51
CA VAL A 4 -1.50 -12.17 3.92
C VAL A 4 -2.26 -10.86 3.89
N LYS A 5 -1.94 -9.95 4.80
CA LYS A 5 -2.48 -8.61 4.78
C LYS A 5 -1.88 -7.99 3.52
N THR A 6 -2.66 -7.98 2.44
CA THR A 6 -2.28 -7.33 1.19
C THR A 6 -2.03 -5.87 1.50
N THR A 7 -0.75 -5.53 1.69
CA THR A 7 -0.34 -4.17 1.98
C THR A 7 0.17 -3.61 0.67
N PHE A 8 -0.47 -2.54 0.23
CA PHE A 8 -0.12 -1.88 -1.02
C PHE A 8 1.04 -0.95 -0.74
N PHE A 9 2.09 -1.06 -1.54
CA PHE A 9 3.26 -0.20 -1.42
C PHE A 9 3.28 0.75 -2.60
N CYS A 10 3.44 2.05 -2.31
CA CYS A 10 3.58 3.05 -3.34
C CYS A 10 4.93 2.89 -4.03
N GLN A 11 4.97 2.74 -5.35
CA GLN A 11 6.21 2.49 -6.09
C GLN A 11 7.14 3.71 -6.15
N ASN A 12 6.61 4.91 -5.91
CA ASN A 12 7.39 6.16 -5.99
C ASN A 12 8.09 6.48 -4.66
N CYS A 13 7.38 6.34 -3.52
CA CYS A 13 7.91 6.68 -2.20
C CYS A 13 7.93 5.53 -1.17
N GLY A 14 7.45 4.32 -1.52
CA GLY A 14 7.48 3.15 -0.63
C GLY A 14 6.42 3.12 0.47
N ALA A 15 5.51 4.10 0.51
CA ALA A 15 4.48 4.19 1.54
C ALA A 15 3.56 2.96 1.56
N GLN A 16 3.32 2.41 2.76
CA GLN A 16 2.40 1.29 3.00
C GLN A 16 0.97 1.76 3.15
N TYR A 17 0.06 1.09 2.46
CA TYR A 17 -1.38 1.31 2.56
C TYR A 17 -2.09 -0.02 2.75
N ALA A 18 -2.95 -0.11 3.76
CA ALA A 18 -3.82 -1.27 3.96
C ALA A 18 -4.89 -1.41 2.85
N LYS A 19 -5.20 -0.31 2.17
CA LYS A 19 -6.15 -0.24 1.05
C LYS A 19 -5.67 0.82 0.06
N TRP A 20 -5.33 0.40 -1.16
CA TRP A 20 -4.98 1.34 -2.22
C TRP A 20 -6.23 2.06 -2.73
N GLN A 21 -6.18 3.38 -2.81
CA GLN A 21 -7.29 4.22 -3.26
C GLN A 21 -7.12 4.68 -4.72
N GLY A 22 -6.13 4.13 -5.44
CA GLY A 22 -5.82 4.51 -6.83
C GLY A 22 -4.74 5.57 -6.96
N GLN A 23 -4.45 6.31 -5.87
CA GLN A 23 -3.39 7.29 -5.80
C GLN A 23 -2.65 7.20 -4.45
N CYS A 24 -1.37 7.50 -4.52
CA CYS A 24 -0.54 7.75 -3.34
C CYS A 24 -0.90 9.14 -2.80
N ASN A 25 -1.01 9.31 -1.48
CA ASN A 25 -1.20 10.65 -0.86
C ASN A 25 0.03 11.07 -0.03
N ALA A 26 1.06 10.22 0.05
CA ALA A 26 2.28 10.47 0.81
C ALA A 26 3.37 11.09 -0.07
N CYS A 27 3.39 10.63 -1.32
CA CYS A 27 3.85 11.31 -2.51
C CYS A 27 2.66 11.26 -3.49
#